data_AF-A0A965TAK0-F1
#
_entry.id   AF-A0A965TAK0-F1
#
_cell.length_a   1.000
_cell.length_b   1.000
_cell.length_c   1.000
_cell.angle_alpha   90.00
_cell.angle_beta   90.00
_cell.angle_gamma   90.00
#
_symmetry.space_group_name_H-M   'P 1'
#
loop_
_entity.id
_entity.type
_entity.pdbx_description
1 polymer ?
#
loop_
_entity_poly.entity_id
_entity_poly.type
_entity_poly.pdbx_seq_one_letter_code
_entity_poly.pdbx_strand_id
1 'polypeptide(L)'
;MKNYIRGISDKFIEDFQKGKLSGLFSAISTDSNLRIELRNNYVNVYYKGGRLLMIEPALDRYKFTFDIKYCDHGKETHKDLLAKIGKYDVDAWTDVIPILKTEMDYYFLGHPKLERRVQQEFCVANSRSDASYLVVDIEYQTGNESRVDMLALTKKDNAVKIVLVELKQGLGAITGSAGLTKHYNDFTRLITNNADSLKETVVNIYQNKVALGLLPNTFEVEKIDGFEILFVLYDYNERSILLDNALKE
;
A
#
# COMPACT_ATOMS: atom_id res chain seq x y z
N MET A 1 -1.72 -15.42 19.77
CA MET A 1 -2.17 -14.24 19.00
C MET A 1 -2.58 -14.73 17.62
N LYS A 2 -3.68 -14.22 17.05
CA LYS A 2 -4.10 -14.62 15.70
C LYS A 2 -3.05 -14.04 14.72
N ASN A 3 -2.37 -14.89 13.95
CA ASN A 3 -1.39 -14.43 12.97
C ASN A 3 -2.09 -13.48 11.99
N TYR A 4 -1.63 -12.24 11.92
CA TYR A 4 -2.13 -11.27 10.97
C TYR A 4 -1.45 -11.53 9.63
N ILE A 5 -2.17 -12.21 8.73
CA ILE A 5 -1.69 -12.56 7.40
C ILE A 5 -2.54 -11.79 6.39
N ARG A 6 -1.90 -11.02 5.51
CA ARG A 6 -2.62 -10.32 4.43
C ARG A 6 -2.76 -11.25 3.22
N GLY A 7 -3.81 -10.98 2.44
CA GLY A 7 -4.25 -11.77 1.29
C GLY A 7 -5.77 -11.67 1.14
N ILE A 8 -6.28 -12.14 0.02
CA ILE A 8 -7.72 -12.27 -0.22
C ILE A 8 -8.05 -13.71 -0.58
N SER A 9 -9.29 -14.12 -0.32
CA SER A 9 -9.76 -15.46 -0.66
C SER A 9 -9.77 -15.70 -2.18
N ASP A 10 -9.69 -16.97 -2.58
CA ASP A 10 -9.81 -17.39 -3.99
C ASP A 10 -11.10 -16.88 -4.62
N LYS A 11 -12.22 -16.92 -3.87
CA LYS A 11 -13.48 -16.34 -4.32
C LYS A 11 -13.37 -14.87 -4.68
N PHE A 12 -12.62 -14.08 -3.89
CA PHE A 12 -12.39 -12.67 -4.18
C PHE A 12 -11.57 -12.50 -5.47
N ILE A 13 -10.53 -13.32 -5.67
CA ILE A 13 -9.73 -13.33 -6.90
C ILE A 13 -10.62 -13.67 -8.10
N GLU A 14 -11.44 -14.72 -8.02
CA GLU A 14 -12.39 -15.10 -9.07
C GLU A 14 -13.39 -13.98 -9.37
N ASP A 15 -13.93 -13.33 -8.34
CA ASP A 15 -14.89 -12.25 -8.50
C ASP A 15 -14.26 -11.01 -9.17
N PHE A 16 -12.97 -10.74 -8.96
CA PHE A 16 -12.23 -9.72 -9.70
C PHE A 16 -11.92 -10.12 -11.14
N GLN A 17 -11.54 -11.37 -11.40
CA GLN A 17 -11.15 -11.80 -12.74
C GLN A 17 -12.35 -11.95 -13.69
N LYS A 18 -13.45 -12.51 -13.19
CA LYS A 18 -14.59 -12.92 -14.02
C LYS A 18 -15.97 -12.79 -13.37
N GLY A 19 -16.04 -12.46 -12.08
CA GLY A 19 -17.30 -12.37 -11.35
C GLY A 19 -17.79 -10.95 -11.12
N LYS A 20 -18.43 -10.73 -9.97
CA LYS A 20 -19.21 -9.51 -9.66
C LYS A 20 -18.37 -8.23 -9.61
N LEU A 21 -17.05 -8.33 -9.47
CA LEU A 21 -16.15 -7.19 -9.36
C LEU A 21 -15.35 -6.94 -10.66
N SER A 22 -15.56 -7.72 -11.71
CA SER A 22 -14.73 -7.67 -12.93
C SER A 22 -14.76 -6.32 -13.64
N GLY A 23 -15.93 -5.69 -13.76
CA GLY A 23 -16.06 -4.33 -14.33
C GLY A 23 -15.30 -3.28 -13.50
N LEU A 24 -15.51 -3.28 -12.18
CA LEU A 24 -14.79 -2.41 -11.26
C LEU A 24 -13.28 -2.64 -11.29
N PHE A 25 -12.84 -3.90 -11.31
CA PHE A 25 -11.43 -4.28 -11.38
C PHE A 25 -10.78 -3.76 -12.65
N SER A 26 -11.43 -3.92 -13.81
CA SER A 26 -10.95 -3.39 -15.08
C SER A 26 -10.80 -1.86 -15.04
N ALA A 27 -11.76 -1.15 -14.44
CA ALA A 27 -11.70 0.30 -14.30
C ALA A 27 -10.54 0.75 -13.39
N ILE A 28 -10.31 0.05 -12.28
CA ILE A 28 -9.24 0.41 -11.33
C ILE A 28 -7.86 0.02 -11.85
N SER A 29 -7.70 -1.20 -12.38
CA SER A 29 -6.39 -1.75 -12.79
C SER A 29 -5.78 -1.06 -14.01
N THR A 30 -6.61 -0.39 -14.83
CA THR A 30 -6.16 0.37 -16.00
C THR A 30 -5.84 1.83 -15.69
N ASP A 31 -6.22 2.35 -14.51
CA ASP A 31 -5.86 3.70 -14.06
C ASP A 31 -4.51 3.67 -13.34
N SER A 32 -3.47 4.19 -14.00
CA SER A 32 -2.11 4.23 -13.46
C SER A 32 -1.95 5.08 -12.19
N ASN A 33 -2.95 5.88 -11.81
CA ASN A 33 -2.94 6.65 -10.57
C ASN A 33 -3.56 5.90 -9.39
N LEU A 34 -4.15 4.74 -9.64
CA LEU A 34 -4.76 3.90 -8.61
C LEU A 34 -3.83 2.74 -8.28
N ARG A 35 -3.82 2.36 -6.99
CA ARG A 35 -3.07 1.22 -6.51
C ARG A 35 -3.95 0.30 -5.68
N ILE A 36 -4.01 -0.95 -6.08
CA ILE A 36 -4.77 -1.99 -5.37
C ILE A 36 -3.88 -2.61 -4.30
N GLU A 37 -4.41 -2.66 -3.09
CA GLU A 37 -3.72 -3.20 -1.94
C GLU A 37 -4.56 -4.21 -1.19
N LEU A 38 -3.99 -5.39 -1.02
CA LEU A 38 -4.63 -6.55 -0.42
C LEU A 38 -4.38 -6.52 1.08
N ARG A 39 -5.44 -6.71 1.87
CA ARG A 39 -5.38 -6.63 3.34
C ARG A 39 -5.82 -7.95 3.92
N ASN A 40 -6.57 -7.99 5.03
CA ASN A 40 -7.05 -9.26 5.60
C ASN A 40 -8.44 -9.59 5.03
N ASN A 41 -8.46 -10.19 3.84
CA ASN A 41 -9.67 -10.48 3.06
C ASN A 41 -10.55 -9.26 2.73
N TYR A 42 -9.93 -8.09 2.61
CA TYR A 42 -10.53 -6.88 2.04
C TYR A 42 -9.49 -6.18 1.17
N VAL A 43 -9.95 -5.24 0.34
CA VAL A 43 -9.11 -4.49 -0.59
C VAL A 43 -9.24 -3.00 -0.33
N ASN A 44 -8.10 -2.32 -0.33
CA ASN A 44 -8.04 -0.87 -0.42
C ASN A 44 -7.55 -0.47 -1.81
N VAL A 45 -8.20 0.53 -2.39
CA VAL A 45 -7.76 1.23 -3.59
C VAL A 45 -7.21 2.57 -3.14
N TYR A 46 -5.96 2.86 -3.47
CA TYR A 46 -5.28 4.08 -3.08
C TYR A 46 -5.15 5.06 -4.25
N TYR A 47 -5.36 6.35 -3.97
CA TYR A 47 -5.14 7.47 -4.89
C TYR A 47 -4.35 8.57 -4.17
N LYS A 48 -3.20 8.96 -4.73
CA LYS A 48 -2.28 9.97 -4.18
C LYS A 48 -1.97 9.79 -2.68
N GLY A 49 -1.78 8.53 -2.25
CA GLY A 49 -1.46 8.19 -0.86
C GLY A 49 -2.64 8.22 0.12
N GLY A 50 -3.87 8.44 -0.34
CA GLY A 50 -5.10 8.26 0.44
C GLY A 50 -5.89 7.03 -0.03
N ARG A 51 -6.70 6.46 0.87
CA ARG A 51 -7.60 5.36 0.50
C ARG A 51 -8.82 5.94 -0.22
N LEU A 52 -8.88 5.76 -1.53
CA LEU A 52 -10.02 6.10 -2.37
C LEU A 52 -11.21 5.21 -2.01
N LEU A 53 -11.06 3.89 -2.14
CA LEU A 53 -12.18 2.96 -2.00
C LEU A 53 -11.76 1.76 -1.15
N MET A 54 -12.63 1.32 -0.26
CA MET A 54 -12.50 0.06 0.45
C MET A 54 -13.56 -0.92 -0.04
N ILE A 55 -13.16 -2.15 -0.33
CA ILE A 55 -14.01 -3.23 -0.82
C ILE A 55 -13.92 -4.40 0.16
N GLU A 56 -15.02 -4.73 0.82
CA GLU A 56 -15.09 -5.76 1.85
C GLU A 56 -16.13 -6.83 1.45
N PRO A 57 -15.86 -8.12 1.65
CA PRO A 57 -16.87 -9.16 1.44
C PRO A 57 -17.97 -9.04 2.47
N ALA A 58 -19.23 -9.21 2.04
CA ALA A 58 -20.42 -9.19 2.88
C ALA A 58 -21.42 -10.25 2.41
N LEU A 59 -21.41 -11.41 3.06
CA LEU A 59 -22.17 -12.61 2.66
C LEU A 59 -21.90 -12.98 1.19
N ASP A 60 -22.87 -12.76 0.31
CA ASP A 60 -22.85 -13.06 -1.12
C ASP A 60 -22.52 -11.83 -2.01
N ARG A 61 -22.22 -10.69 -1.40
CA ARG A 61 -21.97 -9.40 -2.06
C ARG A 61 -20.68 -8.74 -1.53
N TYR A 62 -20.39 -7.55 -2.04
CA TYR A 62 -19.30 -6.71 -1.59
C TYR A 62 -19.82 -5.37 -1.11
N LYS A 63 -19.30 -4.92 0.02
CA LYS A 63 -19.56 -3.62 0.59
C LYS A 63 -18.45 -2.65 0.19
N PHE A 64 -18.86 -1.47 -0.24
CA PHE A 64 -18.00 -0.39 -0.67
C PHE A 64 -18.04 0.76 0.33
N THR A 65 -16.88 1.33 0.64
CA THR A 65 -16.77 2.47 1.56
C THR A 65 -15.78 3.51 1.02
N PHE A 66 -16.25 4.75 0.92
CA PHE A 66 -15.45 5.96 0.69
C PHE A 66 -15.40 6.79 1.98
N ASP A 67 -14.29 7.45 2.25
CA ASP A 67 -14.15 8.30 3.43
C ASP A 67 -14.70 9.71 3.12
N ILE A 68 -15.88 10.00 3.65
CA ILE A 68 -16.60 11.24 3.35
C ILE A 68 -15.88 12.51 3.81
N LYS A 69 -14.84 12.39 4.65
CA LYS A 69 -13.99 13.53 5.03
C LYS A 69 -13.34 14.19 3.81
N TYR A 70 -13.14 13.44 2.72
CA TYR A 70 -12.59 13.98 1.48
C TYR A 70 -13.54 15.00 0.82
N CYS A 71 -14.80 15.07 1.24
CA CYS A 71 -15.72 16.13 0.82
C CYS A 71 -15.64 17.38 1.72
N ASP A 72 -14.91 17.35 2.84
CA ASP A 72 -14.89 18.46 3.79
C ASP A 72 -13.85 19.53 3.38
N HIS A 73 -14.02 20.12 2.19
CA HIS A 73 -13.13 21.15 1.61
C HIS A 73 -13.82 22.52 1.37
N GLY A 74 -15.08 22.67 1.78
CA GLY A 74 -15.79 23.95 1.80
C GLY A 74 -16.28 24.49 0.44
N LYS A 75 -16.08 23.76 -0.67
CA LYS A 75 -16.66 24.09 -1.99
C LYS A 75 -18.00 23.38 -2.18
N GLU A 76 -18.64 23.54 -3.34
CA GLU A 76 -19.66 22.59 -3.78
C GLU A 76 -19.04 21.19 -3.80
N THR A 77 -19.66 20.25 -3.08
CA THR A 77 -19.13 18.89 -2.88
C THR A 77 -20.13 17.88 -3.43
N HIS A 78 -19.64 16.70 -3.77
CA HIS A 78 -20.52 15.58 -4.14
C HIS A 78 -21.02 14.77 -2.93
N LYS A 79 -20.94 15.31 -1.70
CA LYS A 79 -21.30 14.59 -0.46
C LYS A 79 -22.70 13.98 -0.49
N ASP A 80 -23.70 14.76 -0.92
CA ASP A 80 -25.10 14.30 -0.99
C ASP A 80 -25.33 13.26 -2.10
N LEU A 81 -24.60 13.36 -3.21
CA LEU A 81 -24.61 12.36 -4.28
C LEU A 81 -24.04 11.05 -3.77
N LEU A 82 -22.84 11.10 -3.18
CA LEU A 82 -22.12 9.93 -2.67
C LEU A 82 -22.88 9.24 -1.52
N ALA A 83 -23.58 10.00 -0.68
CA ALA A 83 -24.40 9.47 0.41
C ALA A 83 -25.60 8.64 -0.07
N LYS A 84 -26.07 8.86 -1.31
CA LYS A 84 -27.20 8.13 -1.91
C LYS A 84 -26.80 6.83 -2.58
N ILE A 85 -25.51 6.60 -2.84
CA ILE A 85 -25.03 5.39 -3.51
C ILE A 85 -25.25 4.19 -2.61
N GLY A 86 -25.84 3.13 -3.15
CA GLY A 86 -26.00 1.87 -2.46
C GLY A 86 -24.64 1.27 -2.09
N LYS A 87 -24.42 0.95 -0.82
CA LYS A 87 -23.14 0.38 -0.33
C LYS A 87 -22.77 -0.97 -0.96
N TYR A 88 -23.68 -1.61 -1.69
CA TYR A 88 -23.50 -2.90 -2.36
C TYR A 88 -23.62 -2.82 -3.90
N ASP A 89 -23.70 -1.60 -4.45
CA ASP A 89 -23.92 -1.35 -5.87
C ASP A 89 -22.59 -1.17 -6.60
N VAL A 90 -22.05 -2.27 -7.13
CA VAL A 90 -20.73 -2.29 -7.78
C VAL A 90 -20.65 -1.29 -8.94
N ASP A 91 -21.70 -1.22 -9.76
CA ASP A 91 -21.71 -0.41 -10.97
C ASP A 91 -21.74 1.07 -10.60
N ALA A 92 -22.61 1.45 -9.65
CA ALA A 92 -22.64 2.83 -9.17
C ALA A 92 -21.31 3.26 -8.52
N TRP A 93 -20.63 2.37 -7.79
CA TRP A 93 -19.30 2.67 -7.23
C TRP A 93 -18.20 2.76 -8.30
N THR A 94 -18.33 2.01 -9.40
CA THR A 94 -17.42 2.09 -10.55
C THR A 94 -17.57 3.43 -11.25
N ASP A 95 -18.82 3.84 -11.52
CA ASP A 95 -19.14 5.07 -12.25
C ASP A 95 -18.68 6.34 -11.54
N VAL A 96 -18.65 6.33 -10.20
CA VAL A 96 -18.25 7.52 -9.42
C VAL A 96 -16.76 7.60 -9.12
N ILE A 97 -15.92 6.66 -9.54
CA ILE A 97 -14.45 6.74 -9.34
C ILE A 97 -13.87 8.11 -9.73
N PRO A 98 -14.22 8.72 -10.88
CA PRO A 98 -13.74 10.06 -11.23
C PRO A 98 -14.14 11.12 -10.20
N ILE A 99 -15.37 11.06 -9.69
CA ILE A 99 -15.87 11.98 -8.65
C ILE A 99 -15.10 11.79 -7.35
N LEU A 100 -14.85 10.55 -6.93
CA LEU A 100 -14.07 10.26 -5.73
C LEU A 100 -12.66 10.87 -5.81
N LYS A 101 -12.02 10.76 -6.98
CA LYS A 101 -10.70 11.37 -7.24
C LYS A 101 -10.76 12.89 -7.16
N THR A 102 -11.78 13.53 -7.73
CA THR A 102 -11.98 14.98 -7.66
C THR A 102 -12.14 15.48 -6.22
N GLU A 103 -12.93 14.80 -5.40
CA GLU A 103 -13.09 15.16 -3.98
C GLU A 103 -11.76 15.04 -3.23
N MET A 104 -11.01 13.95 -3.45
CA MET A 104 -9.67 13.79 -2.88
C MET A 104 -8.68 14.86 -3.35
N ASP A 105 -8.73 15.24 -4.63
CA ASP A 105 -7.87 16.29 -5.18
C ASP A 105 -8.13 17.64 -4.50
N TYR A 106 -9.39 18.04 -4.31
CA TYR A 106 -9.72 19.26 -3.58
C TYR A 106 -9.29 19.18 -2.11
N TYR A 107 -9.55 18.06 -1.45
CA TYR A 107 -9.13 17.86 -0.06
C TYR A 107 -7.60 17.99 0.11
N PHE A 108 -6.81 17.40 -0.80
CA PHE A 108 -5.35 17.44 -0.70
C PHE A 108 -4.73 18.81 -0.99
N LEU A 109 -5.47 19.77 -1.56
CA LEU A 109 -5.01 21.17 -1.63
C LEU A 109 -4.88 21.79 -0.24
N GLY A 110 -5.82 21.49 0.67
CA GLY A 110 -5.79 21.96 2.06
C GLY A 110 -5.05 21.03 3.02
N HIS A 111 -4.89 19.76 2.65
CA HIS A 111 -4.29 18.71 3.49
C HIS A 111 -3.20 17.95 2.74
N PRO A 112 -2.07 18.59 2.39
CA PRO A 112 -1.03 17.94 1.60
C PRO A 112 -0.46 16.71 2.32
N LYS A 113 -0.31 15.61 1.57
CA LYS A 113 0.27 14.33 2.04
C LYS A 113 1.44 13.93 1.15
N LEU A 114 2.43 14.80 1.06
CA LEU A 114 3.51 14.68 0.08
C LEU A 114 4.30 13.38 0.20
N GLU A 115 4.68 12.96 1.41
CA GLU A 115 5.40 11.69 1.63
C GLU A 115 4.62 10.48 1.10
N ARG A 116 3.29 10.44 1.33
CA ARG A 116 2.44 9.34 0.81
C ARG A 116 2.27 9.40 -0.71
N ARG A 117 2.29 10.60 -1.30
CA ARG A 117 2.30 10.76 -2.76
C ARG A 117 3.60 10.22 -3.36
N VAL A 118 4.74 10.61 -2.79
CA VAL A 118 6.07 10.14 -3.19
C VAL A 118 6.18 8.62 -3.02
N GLN A 119 5.66 8.06 -1.93
CA GLN A 119 5.58 6.62 -1.72
C GLN A 119 4.83 5.91 -2.85
N GLN A 120 3.67 6.43 -3.27
CA GLN A 120 2.90 5.82 -4.35
C GLN A 120 3.62 5.95 -5.70
N GLU A 121 4.28 7.07 -5.99
CA GLU A 121 5.14 7.25 -7.17
C GLU A 121 6.29 6.24 -7.18
N PHE A 122 6.97 6.05 -6.04
CA PHE A 122 8.03 5.05 -5.86
C PHE A 122 7.50 3.64 -6.13
N CYS A 123 6.31 3.31 -5.63
CA CYS A 123 5.67 2.02 -5.85
C CYS A 123 5.39 1.74 -7.34
N VAL A 124 4.96 2.76 -8.11
CA VAL A 124 4.73 2.63 -9.55
C VAL A 124 6.04 2.34 -10.28
N ALA A 125 7.09 3.11 -10.00
CA ALA A 125 8.41 2.90 -10.59
C ALA A 125 8.99 1.50 -10.30
N ASN A 126 8.59 0.90 -9.18
CA ASN A 126 9.07 -0.37 -8.65
C ASN A 126 8.04 -1.51 -8.75
N SER A 127 7.19 -1.49 -9.77
CA SER A 127 6.19 -2.54 -10.06
C SER A 127 6.51 -3.40 -11.28
N ARG A 128 7.62 -3.10 -11.96
CA ARG A 128 8.03 -3.73 -13.23
C ARG A 128 8.90 -4.96 -13.00
N SER A 129 8.99 -5.81 -14.03
CA SER A 129 9.77 -7.06 -14.01
C SER A 129 11.26 -6.86 -13.82
N ASP A 130 11.78 -5.69 -14.18
CA ASP A 130 13.19 -5.28 -14.11
C ASP A 130 13.53 -4.46 -12.85
N ALA A 131 12.58 -4.26 -11.94
CA ALA A 131 12.80 -3.51 -10.72
C ALA A 131 13.76 -4.25 -9.76
N SER A 132 14.79 -3.56 -9.26
CA SER A 132 15.70 -4.09 -8.24
C SER A 132 14.98 -4.41 -6.92
N TYR A 133 13.93 -3.65 -6.63
CA TYR A 133 13.05 -3.85 -5.48
C TYR A 133 11.61 -3.86 -6.00
N LEU A 134 10.98 -5.03 -6.12
CA LEU A 134 9.59 -5.12 -6.55
C LEU A 134 8.67 -4.83 -5.35
N VAL A 135 7.98 -3.69 -5.32
CA VAL A 135 7.14 -3.28 -4.19
C VAL A 135 5.80 -4.03 -4.21
N VAL A 136 5.60 -4.90 -3.22
CA VAL A 136 4.43 -5.77 -3.11
C VAL A 136 3.31 -5.18 -2.27
N ASP A 137 3.59 -4.32 -1.30
CA ASP A 137 2.60 -3.78 -0.37
C ASP A 137 3.02 -2.41 0.20
N ILE A 138 2.05 -1.66 0.72
CA ILE A 138 2.26 -0.41 1.45
C ILE A 138 1.50 -0.41 2.80
N GLU A 139 1.96 0.42 3.73
CA GLU A 139 1.35 0.64 5.05
C GLU A 139 1.12 -0.69 5.80
N TYR A 140 2.14 -1.55 5.85
CA TYR A 140 2.08 -2.80 6.59
C TYR A 140 2.17 -2.55 8.10
N GLN A 141 1.21 -3.10 8.85
CA GLN A 141 1.20 -3.00 10.31
C GLN A 141 0.58 -4.26 10.90
N THR A 142 1.21 -4.77 11.96
CA THR A 142 0.73 -5.91 12.74
C THR A 142 0.78 -5.57 14.23
N GLY A 143 -0.33 -5.81 14.94
CA GLY A 143 -0.43 -5.49 16.36
C GLY A 143 -0.10 -4.02 16.66
N ASN A 144 0.78 -3.82 17.65
CA ASN A 144 1.25 -2.51 18.09
C ASN A 144 2.63 -2.14 17.51
N GLU A 145 3.16 -2.94 16.58
CA GLU A 145 4.45 -2.65 15.97
C GLU A 145 4.37 -1.42 15.07
N SER A 146 5.54 -0.81 14.84
CA SER A 146 5.67 0.31 13.91
C SER A 146 5.22 -0.10 12.51
N ARG A 147 4.49 0.81 11.87
CA ARG A 147 4.02 0.62 10.51
C ARG A 147 5.22 0.70 9.56
N VAL A 148 5.36 -0.31 8.71
CA VAL A 148 6.32 -0.32 7.61
C VAL A 148 5.68 0.41 6.43
N ASP A 149 6.38 1.38 5.85
CA ASP A 149 5.84 2.14 4.73
C ASP A 149 5.63 1.24 3.52
N MET A 150 6.63 0.43 3.13
CA MET A 150 6.49 -0.49 2.01
C MET A 150 7.16 -1.83 2.28
N LEU A 151 6.58 -2.90 1.71
CA LEU A 151 7.22 -4.21 1.60
C LEU A 151 7.59 -4.44 0.15
N ALA A 152 8.80 -4.92 -0.09
CA ALA A 152 9.30 -5.26 -1.42
C ALA A 152 10.00 -6.61 -1.45
N LEU A 153 10.23 -7.12 -2.65
CA LEU A 153 11.07 -8.28 -2.94
C LEU A 153 12.31 -7.85 -3.71
N THR A 154 13.47 -8.40 -3.36
CA THR A 154 14.70 -8.24 -4.14
C THR A 154 15.36 -9.59 -4.39
N LYS A 155 16.13 -9.68 -5.48
CA LYS A 155 16.88 -10.87 -5.85
C LYS A 155 18.36 -10.50 -5.99
N LYS A 156 19.20 -11.08 -5.16
CA LYS A 156 20.66 -10.91 -5.21
C LYS A 156 21.32 -12.28 -5.08
N ASP A 157 22.26 -12.58 -5.97
CA ASP A 157 23.03 -13.84 -5.96
C ASP A 157 22.15 -15.11 -5.88
N ASN A 158 21.02 -15.11 -6.60
CA ASN A 158 19.98 -16.16 -6.61
C ASN A 158 19.17 -16.35 -5.32
N ALA A 159 19.41 -15.55 -4.27
CA ALA A 159 18.57 -15.50 -3.08
C ALA A 159 17.46 -14.45 -3.25
N VAL A 160 16.26 -14.75 -2.76
CA VAL A 160 15.14 -13.80 -2.70
C VAL A 160 15.05 -13.29 -1.27
N LYS A 161 14.90 -11.98 -1.09
CA LYS A 161 14.73 -11.37 0.23
C LYS A 161 13.52 -10.46 0.28
N ILE A 162 12.93 -10.38 1.46
CA ILE A 162 11.89 -9.40 1.78
C ILE A 162 12.57 -8.11 2.24
N VAL A 163 12.20 -6.98 1.65
CA VAL A 163 12.76 -5.68 2.00
C VAL A 163 11.70 -4.86 2.71
N LEU A 164 12.00 -4.44 3.94
CA LEU A 164 11.21 -3.47 4.68
C LEU A 164 11.73 -2.09 4.32
N VAL A 165 10.87 -1.27 3.70
CA VAL A 165 11.26 0.05 3.20
C VAL A 165 10.61 1.11 4.06
N GLU A 166 11.42 2.05 4.54
CA GLU A 166 10.98 3.29 5.19
C GLU A 166 11.30 4.47 4.27
N LEU A 167 10.30 5.31 3.99
CA LEU A 167 10.48 6.52 3.19
C LEU A 167 10.51 7.72 4.13
N LYS A 168 11.60 8.49 4.11
CA LYS A 168 11.69 9.75 4.84
C LYS A 168 11.77 10.91 3.86
N GLN A 169 10.89 11.88 4.03
CA GLN A 169 10.92 13.11 3.27
C GLN A 169 11.49 14.28 4.08
N GLY A 170 12.55 14.90 3.56
CA GLY A 170 13.12 16.14 4.10
C GLY A 170 13.95 15.96 5.38
N LEU A 171 14.62 17.05 5.79
CA LEU A 171 15.65 17.03 6.84
C LEU A 171 15.12 16.71 8.25
N GLY A 172 13.89 17.10 8.56
CA GLY A 172 13.29 16.88 9.89
C GLY A 172 12.80 15.46 10.15
N ALA A 173 12.76 14.60 9.12
CA ALA A 173 12.16 13.27 9.20
C ALA A 173 13.15 12.17 9.64
N ILE A 174 14.45 12.49 9.74
CA ILE A 174 15.51 11.49 9.97
C ILE A 174 16.01 11.42 11.43
N THR A 175 15.72 12.42 12.27
CA THR A 175 16.15 12.49 13.68
C THR A 175 14.95 12.44 14.64
N GLY A 176 15.21 12.25 15.95
CA GLY A 176 14.19 12.33 17.00
C GLY A 176 13.39 11.05 17.21
N SER A 177 12.21 11.17 17.84
CA SER A 177 11.39 10.04 18.31
C SER A 177 10.72 9.20 17.21
N ALA A 178 10.93 9.55 15.95
CA ALA A 178 10.53 8.80 14.76
C ALA A 178 11.66 8.78 13.69
N GLY A 179 12.92 8.90 14.15
CA GLY A 179 14.12 8.92 13.30
C GLY A 179 14.62 7.53 12.89
N LEU A 180 15.70 7.50 12.10
CA LEU A 180 16.21 6.30 11.43
C LEU A 180 16.55 5.15 12.40
N THR A 181 17.30 5.43 13.48
CA THR A 181 17.69 4.41 14.47
C THR A 181 16.48 3.74 15.11
N LYS A 182 15.43 4.51 15.43
CA LYS A 182 14.19 3.95 15.98
C LYS A 182 13.51 3.02 14.98
N HIS A 183 13.32 3.45 13.73
CA HIS A 183 12.70 2.61 12.70
C HIS A 183 13.52 1.35 12.41
N TYR A 184 14.86 1.45 12.39
CA TYR A 184 15.75 0.29 12.25
C TYR A 184 15.54 -0.72 13.38
N ASN A 185 15.52 -0.25 14.63
CA ASN A 185 15.29 -1.10 15.80
C ASN A 185 13.88 -1.72 15.78
N ASP A 186 12.86 -0.95 15.40
CA ASP A 186 11.49 -1.43 15.29
C ASP A 186 11.36 -2.51 14.21
N PHE A 187 11.95 -2.32 13.04
CA PHE A 187 11.95 -3.30 11.96
C PHE A 187 12.76 -4.55 12.32
N THR A 188 13.89 -4.39 13.02
CA THR A 188 14.66 -5.53 13.53
C THR A 188 13.84 -6.37 14.50
N ARG A 189 13.08 -5.74 15.41
CA ARG A 189 12.17 -6.45 16.32
C ARG A 189 11.02 -7.12 15.57
N LEU A 190 10.41 -6.44 14.60
CA LEU A 190 9.37 -7.01 13.75
C LEU A 190 9.88 -8.26 13.01
N ILE A 191 11.07 -8.20 12.40
CA ILE A 191 11.69 -9.34 11.72
C ILE A 191 11.92 -10.48 12.72
N THR A 192 12.53 -10.19 13.87
CA THR A 192 12.87 -11.21 14.88
C THR A 192 11.61 -11.88 15.45
N ASN A 193 10.55 -11.13 15.70
CA ASN A 193 9.35 -11.63 16.37
C ASN A 193 8.31 -12.21 15.40
N ASN A 194 8.32 -11.81 14.12
CA ASN A 194 7.24 -12.08 13.18
C ASN A 194 7.72 -12.59 11.81
N ALA A 195 8.97 -13.01 11.66
CA ALA A 195 9.56 -13.50 10.40
C ALA A 195 8.62 -14.41 9.59
N ASP A 196 8.10 -15.48 10.20
CA ASP A 196 7.24 -16.45 9.51
C ASP A 196 5.94 -15.81 9.00
N SER A 197 5.24 -15.07 9.86
CA SER A 197 4.00 -14.39 9.48
C SER A 197 4.20 -13.28 8.45
N LEU A 198 5.37 -12.62 8.47
CA LEU A 198 5.74 -11.61 7.48
C LEU A 198 6.06 -12.26 6.13
N LYS A 199 6.79 -13.38 6.14
CA LYS A 199 7.06 -14.18 4.95
C LYS A 199 5.76 -14.69 4.32
N GLU A 200 4.90 -15.30 5.12
CA GLU A 200 3.59 -15.78 4.67
C GLU A 200 2.73 -14.65 4.09
N THR A 201 2.71 -13.49 4.76
CA THR A 201 2.02 -12.29 4.26
C THR A 201 2.54 -11.86 2.89
N VAL A 202 3.86 -11.72 2.73
CA VAL A 202 4.45 -11.26 1.47
C VAL A 202 4.21 -12.27 0.35
N VAL A 203 4.34 -13.57 0.63
CA VAL A 203 4.05 -14.65 -0.32
C VAL A 203 2.59 -14.56 -0.79
N ASN A 204 1.64 -14.47 0.14
CA ASN A 204 0.22 -14.41 -0.18
C ASN A 204 -0.13 -13.17 -1.01
N ILE A 205 0.34 -11.98 -0.61
CA ILE A 205 0.12 -10.75 -1.38
C ILE A 205 0.72 -10.89 -2.78
N TYR A 206 1.97 -11.34 -2.89
CA TYR A 206 2.64 -11.48 -4.17
C TYR A 206 1.89 -12.43 -5.10
N GLN A 207 1.56 -13.63 -4.64
CA GLN A 207 0.85 -14.63 -5.42
C GLN A 207 -0.55 -14.15 -5.83
N ASN A 208 -1.31 -13.53 -4.92
CA ASN A 208 -2.61 -12.94 -5.24
C ASN A 208 -2.49 -11.82 -6.29
N LYS A 209 -1.50 -10.91 -6.16
CA LYS A 209 -1.27 -9.83 -7.12
C LYS A 209 -0.80 -10.35 -8.48
N VAL A 210 0.03 -11.40 -8.52
CA VAL A 210 0.41 -12.10 -9.76
C VAL A 210 -0.82 -12.74 -10.42
N ALA A 211 -1.66 -13.44 -9.66
CA ALA A 211 -2.89 -14.03 -10.18
C ALA A 211 -3.86 -12.99 -10.78
N LEU A 212 -3.92 -11.80 -10.17
CA LEU A 212 -4.70 -10.67 -10.67
C LEU A 212 -4.02 -9.90 -11.81
N GLY A 213 -2.80 -10.24 -12.21
CA GLY A 213 -2.03 -9.51 -13.23
C GLY A 213 -1.54 -8.12 -12.79
N LEU A 214 -1.55 -7.85 -11.48
CA LEU A 214 -1.12 -6.57 -10.89
C LEU A 214 0.40 -6.48 -10.68
N LEU A 215 1.09 -7.63 -10.64
CA LEU A 215 2.54 -7.73 -10.53
C LEU A 215 3.09 -8.79 -11.48
N PRO A 216 4.33 -8.65 -11.95
CA PRO A 216 4.99 -9.65 -12.78
C PRO A 216 5.37 -10.89 -11.97
N ASN A 217 5.28 -12.06 -12.61
CA ASN A 217 5.71 -13.34 -12.04
C ASN A 217 7.22 -13.58 -12.25
N THR A 218 8.06 -12.79 -11.59
CA THR A 218 9.53 -12.82 -11.73
C THR A 218 10.28 -13.35 -10.51
N PHE A 219 9.59 -13.59 -9.38
CA PHE A 219 10.20 -14.02 -8.13
C PHE A 219 9.75 -15.42 -7.74
N GLU A 220 10.72 -16.29 -7.50
CA GLU A 220 10.51 -17.60 -6.88
C GLU A 220 10.39 -17.41 -5.36
N VAL A 221 9.21 -17.00 -4.88
CA VAL A 221 9.00 -16.63 -3.46
C VAL A 221 9.22 -17.78 -2.47
N GLU A 222 9.24 -19.03 -2.93
CA GLU A 222 9.64 -20.18 -2.11
C GLU A 222 11.12 -20.12 -1.68
N LYS A 223 11.96 -19.40 -2.45
CA LYS A 223 13.39 -19.19 -2.17
C LYS A 223 13.66 -17.96 -1.28
N ILE A 224 12.63 -17.43 -0.61
CA ILE A 224 12.84 -16.36 0.37
C ILE A 224 13.65 -16.90 1.55
N ASP A 225 14.85 -16.36 1.76
CA ASP A 225 15.80 -16.83 2.77
C ASP A 225 16.23 -15.75 3.78
N GLY A 226 15.74 -14.51 3.62
CA GLY A 226 16.11 -13.43 4.52
C GLY A 226 15.35 -12.13 4.32
N PHE A 227 15.79 -11.14 5.10
CA PHE A 227 15.22 -9.80 5.14
C PHE A 227 16.29 -8.74 4.92
N GLU A 228 15.90 -7.60 4.36
CA GLU A 228 16.71 -6.39 4.27
C GLU A 228 15.89 -5.18 4.75
N ILE A 229 16.58 -4.15 5.23
CA ILE A 229 15.98 -2.86 5.58
C ILE A 229 16.53 -1.82 4.61
N LEU A 230 15.64 -1.08 3.96
CA LEU A 230 15.99 0.00 3.03
C LEU A 230 15.39 1.31 3.51
N PHE A 231 16.24 2.31 3.70
CA PHE A 231 15.80 3.69 3.91
C PHE A 231 15.87 4.45 2.59
N VAL A 232 14.74 5.02 2.18
CA VAL A 232 14.65 5.90 1.02
C VAL A 232 14.57 7.33 1.54
N LEU A 233 15.58 8.15 1.23
CA LEU A 233 15.61 9.56 1.58
C LEU A 233 15.21 10.38 0.36
N TYR A 234 14.05 11.01 0.42
CA TYR A 234 13.55 11.88 -0.65
C TYR A 234 13.72 13.35 -0.25
N ASP A 235 14.24 14.16 -1.18
CA ASP A 235 14.52 15.58 -0.95
C ASP A 235 15.47 15.82 0.26
N TYR A 236 16.48 14.96 0.39
CA TYR A 236 17.51 15.06 1.42
C TYR A 236 18.74 15.82 0.90
N ASN A 237 19.24 16.77 1.69
CA ASN A 237 20.49 17.45 1.40
C ASN A 237 21.67 16.57 1.85
N GLU A 238 22.39 15.97 0.90
CA GLU A 238 23.58 15.15 1.15
C GLU A 238 24.68 15.84 1.97
N ARG A 239 24.73 17.18 1.96
CA ARG A 239 25.71 17.97 2.75
C ARG A 239 25.28 18.18 4.19
N SER A 240 24.10 17.72 4.56
CA SER A 240 23.58 17.83 5.92
C SER A 240 24.28 16.82 6.82
N ILE A 241 24.80 17.31 7.95
CA ILE A 241 25.38 16.47 9.02
C ILE A 241 24.32 15.69 9.81
N LEU A 242 23.02 15.90 9.52
CA LEU A 242 21.93 15.30 10.30
C LEU A 242 21.89 13.77 10.15
N LEU A 243 22.21 13.23 8.97
CA LEU A 243 22.32 11.78 8.80
C LEU A 243 23.50 11.22 9.62
N ASP A 244 24.67 11.86 9.55
CA ASP A 244 25.83 11.47 10.35
C ASP A 244 25.56 11.51 11.85
N ASN A 245 24.74 12.47 12.30
CA ASN A 245 24.32 12.55 13.70
C ASN A 245 23.34 11.45 14.05
N ALA A 246 22.32 11.21 13.21
CA ALA A 246 21.33 10.16 13.43
C ALA A 246 21.95 8.75 13.49
N LEU A 247 23.02 8.50 12.71
CA LEU A 247 23.72 7.21 12.70
C LEU A 247 24.66 7.01 13.91
N LYS A 248 24.91 8.05 14.72
CA LYS A 248 25.73 7.99 15.94
C LYS A 248 24.90 7.83 17.22
N GLU A 249 23.58 7.97 17.13
CA GLU A 249 22.60 7.73 18.19
C GLU A 249 22.21 6.25 18.27
#